data_AF-A0ABD1E201-F1
#
_entry.id   AF-A0ABD1E201-F1
#
_cell.length_a   1.000
_cell.length_b   1.000
_cell.length_c   1.000
_cell.angle_alpha   90.00
_cell.angle_beta   90.00
_cell.angle_gamma   90.00
#
_symmetry.space_group_name_H-M   'P 1'
#
loop_
_entity.id
_entity.type
_entity.pdbx_description
1 polymer ?
#
loop_
_entity_poly.entity_id
_entity_poly.type
_entity_poly.pdbx_seq_one_letter_code
_entity_poly.pdbx_strand_id
1 'polypeptide(L)'
;MNNSNRNPKKIQGLSGTRWLARYEAICTILNQWEELKLLFFMSKNDDKCYMARQLYDIMNNVELKAFLVYLKYELRSVIQLNLVFQGDTTVEPTKVFDDLYSLYKNLLQKIVVPSQLEKVRDANLIEFDFIKYLMHSSSIYFGYDFHEITKNINPTTLSLMKETCKTFLVRLAEQIRLRLPENLETLKMISNLHPKIATSQVRPQLTNVIEKFQRNDVFGDKNFIESEWNQLQNIHWIKLDNSVDFYTEVSDNCDAAGHKRFANISKFAFSLLSIPLSNASVERAFSIYGNIKNKLRNRLSIENLQSIMMVRFNLQRNGSCTNFEPTQEMLNLFKVDMYDYKNSNVAKEVTEIINFIVMFD
;
A
#
# COMPACT_ATOMS: atom_id res chain seq x y z
N MET A 1 16.59 -12.85 -39.99
CA MET A 1 15.66 -11.75 -39.60
C MET A 1 14.61 -12.41 -38.70
N ASN A 2 14.48 -12.15 -37.40
CA ASN A 2 14.54 -10.89 -36.67
C ASN A 2 15.41 -10.94 -35.41
N ASN A 3 16.20 -9.87 -35.27
CA ASN A 3 17.00 -9.50 -34.12
C ASN A 3 16.10 -8.69 -33.17
N SER A 4 15.94 -9.08 -31.90
CA SER A 4 15.72 -8.18 -30.74
C SER A 4 15.30 -8.92 -29.47
N ASN A 5 16.24 -9.63 -28.82
CA ASN A 5 16.14 -9.92 -27.38
C ASN A 5 17.52 -9.89 -26.69
N ARG A 6 18.48 -9.15 -27.25
CA ARG A 6 19.89 -9.08 -26.81
C ARG A 6 20.20 -7.87 -25.92
N ASN A 7 19.25 -7.40 -25.12
CA ASN A 7 19.55 -6.37 -24.13
C ASN A 7 19.73 -7.04 -22.77
N PRO A 8 20.87 -6.83 -22.09
CA PRO A 8 21.04 -7.35 -20.74
C PRO A 8 19.93 -6.80 -19.84
N LYS A 9 19.35 -7.66 -18.98
CA LYS A 9 18.35 -7.23 -18.00
C LYS A 9 18.95 -6.11 -17.16
N LYS A 10 18.28 -4.96 -17.13
CA LYS A 10 18.75 -3.81 -16.37
C LYS A 10 18.50 -4.06 -14.88
N ILE A 11 19.56 -3.94 -14.08
CA ILE A 11 19.42 -3.82 -12.63
C ILE A 11 18.88 -2.41 -12.36
N GLN A 12 17.72 -2.31 -11.70
CA GLN A 12 17.19 -1.01 -11.32
C GLN A 12 18.17 -0.32 -10.36
N GLY A 13 18.41 0.97 -10.60
CA GLY A 13 19.22 1.78 -9.69
C GLY A 13 18.61 1.77 -8.29
N LEU A 14 19.43 1.48 -7.29
CA LEU A 14 18.99 1.48 -5.90
C LEU A 14 18.53 2.90 -5.52
N SER A 15 17.25 3.03 -5.23
CA SER A 15 16.72 4.22 -4.55
C SER A 15 16.84 4.00 -3.04
N GLY A 16 17.31 5.03 -2.32
CA GLY A 16 17.35 5.00 -0.85
C GLY A 16 15.98 4.80 -0.20
N THR A 17 14.90 5.14 -0.92
CA THR A 17 13.52 5.22 -0.41
C THR A 17 12.57 4.15 -0.96
N ARG A 18 12.96 3.34 -1.96
CA ARG A 18 12.06 2.38 -2.61
C ARG A 18 12.49 0.93 -2.36
N TRP A 19 11.87 0.28 -1.38
CA TRP A 19 12.08 -1.15 -1.11
C TRP A 19 11.76 -2.06 -2.31
N LEU A 20 10.78 -1.68 -3.14
CA LEU A 20 10.49 -2.33 -4.42
C LEU A 20 11.72 -2.46 -5.32
N ALA A 21 12.51 -1.38 -5.45
CA ALA A 21 13.72 -1.40 -6.26
C ALA A 21 14.79 -2.36 -5.68
N ARG A 22 14.82 -2.53 -4.36
CA ARG A 22 15.76 -3.46 -3.70
C ARG A 22 15.38 -4.91 -3.95
N TYR A 23 14.09 -5.24 -3.81
CA TYR A 23 13.60 -6.59 -4.12
C TYR A 23 13.82 -6.96 -5.59
N GLU A 24 13.50 -6.05 -6.52
CA GLU A 24 13.74 -6.26 -7.95
C GLU A 24 15.23 -6.39 -8.29
N ALA A 25 16.10 -5.61 -7.62
CA ALA A 25 17.55 -5.76 -7.76
C ALA A 25 18.02 -7.13 -7.27
N ILE A 26 17.57 -7.59 -6.09
CA ILE A 26 17.89 -8.93 -5.57
C ILE A 26 17.43 -10.01 -6.56
N CYS A 27 16.19 -9.93 -7.05
CA CYS A 27 15.66 -10.86 -8.05
C CYS A 27 16.51 -10.87 -9.33
N THR A 28 16.90 -9.70 -9.84
CA THR A 28 17.70 -9.59 -11.06
C THR A 28 19.11 -10.16 -10.86
N ILE A 29 19.77 -9.83 -9.73
CA ILE A 29 21.09 -10.35 -9.37
C ILE A 29 21.06 -11.87 -9.25
N LEU A 30 20.08 -12.43 -8.55
CA LEU A 30 19.96 -13.88 -8.38
C LEU A 30 19.65 -14.60 -9.71
N ASN A 31 18.81 -14.00 -10.56
CA ASN A 31 18.46 -14.57 -11.86
C ASN A 31 19.63 -14.57 -12.86
N GLN A 32 20.63 -13.70 -12.66
CA GLN A 32 21.80 -13.58 -13.51
C GLN A 32 23.09 -13.95 -12.76
N TRP A 33 22.98 -14.77 -11.71
CA TRP A 33 24.09 -14.98 -10.77
C TRP A 33 25.32 -15.55 -11.46
N GLU A 34 25.14 -16.59 -12.30
CA GLU A 34 26.26 -17.25 -12.97
C GLU A 34 26.82 -16.39 -14.12
N GLU A 35 25.96 -15.67 -14.84
CA GLU A 35 26.35 -14.75 -15.92
C GLU A 35 27.14 -13.55 -15.38
N LEU A 36 26.70 -12.96 -14.28
CA LEU A 36 27.42 -11.86 -13.61
C LEU A 36 28.74 -12.35 -13.04
N LYS A 37 28.78 -13.55 -12.45
CA LYS A 37 30.01 -14.16 -11.95
C LYS A 37 31.02 -14.39 -13.08
N LEU A 38 30.57 -14.90 -14.23
CA LEU A 38 31.41 -15.08 -15.42
C LEU A 38 31.90 -13.73 -15.97
N LEU A 39 31.02 -12.74 -16.05
CA LEU A 39 31.37 -11.39 -16.50
C LEU A 39 32.49 -10.80 -15.64
N PHE A 40 32.35 -10.82 -14.32
CA PHE A 40 33.36 -10.28 -13.42
C PHE A 40 34.65 -11.09 -13.41
N PHE A 41 34.58 -12.41 -13.67
CA PHE A 41 35.77 -13.24 -13.88
C PHE A 41 36.55 -12.79 -15.11
N MET A 42 35.88 -12.60 -16.26
CA MET A 42 36.51 -12.13 -17.49
C MET A 42 37.12 -10.74 -17.30
N SER A 43 36.35 -9.77 -16.78
CA SER A 43 36.84 -8.41 -16.54
C SER A 43 37.96 -8.32 -15.49
N LYS A 44 38.02 -9.25 -14.53
CA LYS A 44 39.14 -9.35 -13.58
C LYS A 44 40.45 -9.74 -14.29
N ASN A 45 40.37 -10.59 -15.31
CA ASN A 45 41.52 -11.15 -16.02
C ASN A 45 41.96 -10.27 -17.20
N ASP A 46 41.01 -9.76 -17.99
CA ASP A 46 41.28 -9.02 -19.22
C ASP A 46 41.57 -7.53 -18.94
N ASP A 47 40.74 -6.88 -18.12
CA ASP A 47 40.82 -5.43 -17.87
C ASP A 47 41.65 -5.07 -16.63
N LYS A 48 42.14 -6.06 -15.88
CA LYS A 48 42.76 -5.91 -14.54
C LYS A 48 41.93 -5.01 -13.60
N CYS A 49 40.62 -5.00 -13.79
CA CYS A 49 39.72 -4.11 -13.06
C CYS A 49 39.61 -4.56 -11.60
N TYR A 50 40.10 -3.74 -10.67
CA TYR A 50 40.05 -4.03 -9.23
C TYR A 50 38.61 -4.20 -8.73
N MET A 51 37.67 -3.40 -9.23
CA MET A 51 36.24 -3.53 -8.88
C MET A 51 35.66 -4.86 -9.36
N ALA A 52 36.02 -5.31 -10.57
CA ALA A 52 35.59 -6.62 -11.08
C ALA A 52 36.16 -7.75 -10.22
N ARG A 53 37.40 -7.62 -9.72
CA ARG A 53 37.98 -8.57 -8.77
C ARG A 53 37.17 -8.64 -7.48
N GLN A 54 36.88 -7.51 -6.85
CA GLN A 54 36.09 -7.47 -5.63
C GLN A 54 34.69 -8.07 -5.83
N LEU A 55 34.00 -7.71 -6.93
CA LEU A 55 32.67 -8.24 -7.24
C LEU A 55 32.71 -9.75 -7.51
N TYR A 56 33.72 -10.24 -8.22
CA TYR A 56 33.91 -11.67 -8.42
C TYR A 56 34.12 -12.40 -7.08
N ASP A 57 34.95 -11.87 -6.19
CA ASP A 57 35.21 -12.47 -4.87
C ASP A 57 33.92 -12.45 -4.01
N ILE A 58 33.14 -11.36 -4.06
CA ILE A 58 31.81 -11.24 -3.42
C ILE A 58 30.83 -12.29 -3.96
N MET A 59 30.77 -12.50 -5.27
CA MET A 59 29.87 -13.49 -5.89
C MET A 59 30.30 -14.94 -5.67
N ASN A 60 31.54 -15.18 -5.25
CA ASN A 60 31.99 -16.48 -4.77
C ASN A 60 31.64 -16.75 -3.30
N ASN A 61 31.17 -15.74 -2.56
CA ASN A 61 30.72 -15.91 -1.19
C ASN A 61 29.35 -16.61 -1.16
N VAL A 62 29.36 -17.89 -0.75
CA VAL A 62 28.14 -18.72 -0.62
C VAL A 62 27.20 -18.18 0.45
N GLU A 63 27.73 -17.60 1.53
CA GLU A 63 26.94 -17.03 2.63
C GLU A 63 26.10 -15.85 2.14
N LEU A 64 26.69 -14.99 1.29
CA LEU A 64 25.97 -13.88 0.68
C LEU A 64 24.89 -14.36 -0.29
N LYS A 65 25.19 -15.37 -1.14
CA LYS A 65 24.19 -15.94 -2.04
C LYS A 65 23.00 -16.50 -1.26
N ALA A 66 23.27 -17.25 -0.19
CA ALA A 66 22.25 -17.78 0.71
C ALA A 66 21.42 -16.66 1.34
N PHE A 67 22.07 -15.59 1.83
CA PHE A 67 21.38 -14.45 2.42
C PHE A 67 20.48 -13.71 1.41
N LEU A 68 20.94 -13.49 0.17
CA LEU A 68 20.13 -12.85 -0.87
C LEU A 68 18.91 -13.68 -1.26
N VAL A 69 19.07 -15.00 -1.36
CA VAL A 69 17.97 -15.95 -1.60
C VAL A 69 16.95 -15.92 -0.46
N TYR A 70 17.44 -15.90 0.78
CA TYR A 70 16.59 -15.72 1.97
C TYR A 70 15.83 -14.38 1.93
N LEU A 71 16.51 -13.26 1.61
CA LEU A 71 15.86 -11.96 1.47
C LEU A 71 14.80 -11.97 0.37
N LYS A 72 15.06 -12.62 -0.78
CA LYS A 72 14.06 -12.79 -1.85
C LYS A 72 12.83 -13.55 -1.34
N TYR A 73 13.03 -14.60 -0.55
CA TYR A 73 11.93 -15.38 0.03
C TYR A 73 11.10 -14.53 1.00
N GLU A 74 11.73 -13.85 1.95
CA GLU A 74 11.03 -13.11 3.00
C GLU A 74 10.36 -11.83 2.49
N LEU A 75 11.06 -11.05 1.65
CA LEU A 75 10.54 -9.77 1.15
C LEU A 75 9.38 -9.93 0.17
N ARG A 76 9.16 -11.12 -0.41
CA ARG A 76 8.09 -11.34 -1.40
C ARG A 76 6.72 -10.92 -0.86
N SER A 77 6.37 -11.36 0.34
CA SER A 77 5.07 -11.08 0.97
C SER A 77 4.88 -9.58 1.25
N VAL A 78 5.93 -8.93 1.77
CA VAL A 78 5.97 -7.49 2.06
C VAL A 78 5.79 -6.67 0.79
N ILE A 79 6.48 -7.05 -0.28
CA ILE A 79 6.42 -6.36 -1.57
C ILE A 79 5.07 -6.54 -2.24
N GLN A 80 4.49 -7.75 -2.19
CA GLN A 80 3.14 -8.00 -2.71
C GLN A 80 2.11 -7.12 -2.02
N LEU A 81 2.17 -7.02 -0.69
CA LEU A 81 1.29 -6.11 0.06
C LEU A 81 1.52 -4.65 -0.31
N ASN A 82 2.79 -4.22 -0.41
CA ASN A 82 3.10 -2.85 -0.81
C ASN A 82 2.57 -2.50 -2.21
N LEU A 83 2.54 -3.46 -3.14
CA LEU A 83 1.94 -3.28 -4.46
C LEU A 83 0.41 -3.10 -4.37
N VAL A 84 -0.26 -3.78 -3.45
CA VAL A 84 -1.69 -3.56 -3.16
C VAL A 84 -1.91 -2.11 -2.68
N PHE A 85 -1.08 -1.63 -1.76
CA PHE A 85 -1.08 -0.23 -1.30
C PHE A 85 -0.63 0.80 -2.35
N GLN A 86 -0.17 0.35 -3.52
CA GLN A 86 0.16 1.20 -4.67
C GLN A 86 -0.84 1.05 -5.83
N GLY A 87 -1.88 0.24 -5.67
CA GLY A 87 -2.97 0.15 -6.64
C GLY A 87 -3.85 1.39 -6.62
N ASP A 88 -4.40 1.74 -7.78
CA ASP A 88 -5.18 2.98 -7.97
C ASP A 88 -6.69 2.82 -7.80
N THR A 89 -7.27 1.72 -8.30
CA THR A 89 -8.74 1.64 -8.50
C THR A 89 -9.32 0.23 -8.35
N THR A 90 -8.51 -0.81 -8.29
CA THR A 90 -8.96 -2.21 -8.21
C THR A 90 -8.77 -2.84 -6.84
N VAL A 91 -8.23 -2.08 -5.89
CA VAL A 91 -7.94 -2.56 -4.54
C VAL A 91 -9.22 -2.49 -3.73
N GLU A 92 -9.69 -3.65 -3.28
CA GLU A 92 -10.87 -3.74 -2.43
C GLU A 92 -10.55 -3.18 -1.03
N PRO A 93 -11.05 -1.98 -0.67
CA PRO A 93 -10.60 -1.28 0.54
C PRO A 93 -10.86 -2.08 1.82
N THR A 94 -11.94 -2.88 1.81
CA THR A 94 -12.35 -3.73 2.93
C THR A 94 -11.44 -4.94 3.17
N LYS A 95 -10.45 -5.22 2.30
CA LYS A 95 -9.52 -6.36 2.45
C LYS A 95 -8.10 -5.96 2.80
N VAL A 96 -7.71 -4.72 2.53
CA VAL A 96 -6.32 -4.25 2.64
C VAL A 96 -5.78 -4.38 4.07
N PHE A 97 -6.62 -4.10 5.07
CA PHE A 97 -6.24 -4.22 6.47
C PHE A 97 -6.08 -5.68 6.92
N ASP A 98 -6.92 -6.57 6.39
CA ASP A 98 -6.81 -8.00 6.69
C ASP A 98 -5.52 -8.59 6.10
N ASP A 99 -5.11 -8.14 4.91
CA ASP A 99 -3.83 -8.52 4.32
C ASP A 99 -2.63 -7.99 5.13
N LEU A 100 -2.69 -6.75 5.62
CA LEU A 100 -1.67 -6.16 6.49
C LEU A 100 -1.57 -6.88 7.84
N TYR A 101 -2.71 -7.16 8.46
CA TYR A 101 -2.78 -7.94 9.70
C TYR A 101 -2.24 -9.36 9.49
N SER A 102 -2.62 -10.00 8.38
CA SER A 102 -2.16 -11.34 8.03
C SER A 102 -0.64 -11.38 7.79
N LEU A 103 -0.07 -10.36 7.13
CA LEU A 103 1.38 -10.24 6.98
C LEU A 103 2.07 -10.23 8.34
N TYR A 104 1.60 -9.39 9.27
CA TYR A 104 2.19 -9.30 10.61
C TYR A 104 2.03 -10.61 11.40
N LYS A 105 0.84 -11.20 11.41
CA LYS A 105 0.56 -12.49 12.08
C LYS A 105 1.43 -13.61 11.53
N ASN A 106 1.58 -13.70 10.20
CA ASN A 106 2.42 -14.70 9.55
C ASN A 106 3.91 -14.51 9.91
N LEU A 107 4.39 -13.26 10.02
CA LEU A 107 5.75 -13.00 10.49
C LEU A 107 5.97 -13.44 11.93
N LEU A 108 5.02 -13.18 12.82
CA LEU A 108 5.09 -13.65 14.20
C LEU A 108 5.06 -15.17 14.29
N GLN A 109 4.22 -15.85 13.51
CA GLN A 109 4.17 -17.31 13.46
C GLN A 109 5.50 -17.95 13.06
N LYS A 110 6.35 -17.25 12.29
CA LYS A 110 7.68 -17.74 11.91
C LYS A 110 8.72 -17.63 13.02
N ILE A 111 8.58 -16.68 13.94
CA ILE A 111 9.64 -16.32 14.91
C ILE A 111 9.27 -16.50 16.38
N VAL A 112 7.98 -16.59 16.71
CA VAL A 112 7.46 -16.72 18.08
C VAL A 112 7.13 -18.18 18.37
N VAL A 113 7.34 -18.60 19.62
CA VAL A 113 6.92 -19.93 20.10
C VAL A 113 5.40 -20.10 19.90
N PRO A 114 4.94 -21.11 19.12
CA PRO A 114 3.53 -21.24 18.74
C PRO A 114 2.55 -21.24 19.91
N SER A 115 2.88 -21.96 20.99
CA SER A 115 2.04 -22.07 22.19
C SER A 115 1.86 -20.75 22.95
N GLN A 116 2.72 -19.75 22.73
CA GLN A 116 2.55 -18.41 23.31
C GLN A 116 1.70 -17.53 22.40
N LEU A 117 1.87 -17.66 21.08
CA LEU A 117 1.09 -16.89 20.11
C LEU A 117 -0.39 -17.31 20.08
N GLU A 118 -0.69 -18.59 20.26
CA GLU A 118 -2.07 -19.12 20.31
C GLU A 118 -2.90 -18.55 21.48
N LYS A 119 -2.24 -18.12 22.56
CA LYS A 119 -2.90 -17.49 23.71
C LYS A 119 -3.31 -16.04 23.44
N VAL A 120 -2.77 -15.43 22.39
CA VAL A 120 -2.99 -14.01 22.08
C VAL A 120 -4.25 -13.88 21.24
N ARG A 121 -5.21 -13.09 21.74
CA ARG A 121 -6.39 -12.71 20.95
C ARG A 121 -5.98 -11.79 19.81
N ASP A 122 -6.68 -11.89 18.67
CA ASP A 122 -6.37 -11.09 17.49
C ASP A 122 -6.43 -9.56 17.72
N ALA A 123 -7.21 -9.11 18.71
CA ALA A 123 -7.27 -7.70 19.12
C ALA A 123 -5.98 -7.22 19.82
N ASN A 124 -5.28 -8.12 20.52
CA ASN A 124 -4.14 -7.76 21.36
C ASN A 124 -2.79 -8.06 20.69
N LEU A 125 -2.80 -8.45 19.41
CA LEU A 125 -1.59 -8.86 18.70
C LEU A 125 -0.55 -7.74 18.59
N ILE A 126 -0.99 -6.47 18.53
CA ILE A 126 -0.09 -5.31 18.42
C ILE A 126 0.62 -5.03 19.76
N GLU A 127 -0.10 -5.22 20.87
CA GLU A 127 0.41 -5.02 22.23
C GLU A 127 1.28 -6.19 22.70
N PHE A 128 1.21 -7.32 22.02
CA PHE A 128 1.96 -8.51 22.35
C PHE A 128 3.47 -8.28 22.24
N ASP A 129 4.17 -8.37 23.38
CA ASP A 129 5.62 -8.29 23.48
C ASP A 129 6.27 -9.59 22.99
N PHE A 130 6.27 -9.78 21.67
CA PHE A 130 6.75 -10.98 21.01
C PHE A 130 8.24 -11.25 21.22
N ILE A 131 9.03 -10.23 21.58
CA ILE A 131 10.48 -10.33 21.81
C ILE A 131 10.79 -11.31 22.95
N LYS A 132 9.93 -11.36 23.97
CA LYS A 132 10.08 -12.27 25.12
C LYS A 132 9.88 -13.75 24.76
N TYR A 133 9.26 -14.04 23.62
CA TYR A 133 8.81 -15.38 23.25
C TYR A 133 9.40 -15.85 21.93
N LEU A 134 10.56 -15.32 21.53
CA LEU A 134 11.24 -15.70 20.30
C LEU A 134 11.76 -17.15 20.36
N MET A 135 11.59 -17.87 19.25
CA MET A 135 12.19 -19.19 19.06
C MET A 135 13.70 -19.10 18.91
N HIS A 136 14.38 -20.21 19.22
CA HIS A 136 15.78 -20.38 18.88
C HIS A 136 15.96 -20.38 17.34
N SER A 137 17.06 -19.82 16.82
CA SER A 137 17.27 -19.73 15.36
C SER A 137 17.29 -21.08 14.65
N SER A 138 17.72 -22.14 15.33
CA SER A 138 17.65 -23.52 14.83
C SER A 138 16.22 -24.01 14.56
N SER A 139 15.21 -23.43 15.20
CA SER A 139 13.79 -23.80 15.06
C SER A 139 13.06 -22.97 14.00
N ILE A 140 13.71 -21.97 13.41
CA ILE A 140 13.12 -21.08 12.40
C ILE A 140 13.41 -21.63 11.00
N TYR A 141 12.38 -21.62 10.15
CA TYR A 141 12.52 -21.98 8.74
C TYR A 141 12.82 -20.74 7.88
N PHE A 142 13.99 -20.74 7.23
CA PHE A 142 14.51 -19.65 6.40
C PHE A 142 14.26 -19.82 4.89
N GLY A 143 13.40 -20.76 4.48
CA GLY A 143 13.09 -21.03 3.06
C GLY A 143 13.90 -22.17 2.44
N TYR A 144 13.33 -22.81 1.42
CA TYR A 144 13.89 -24.03 0.81
C TYR A 144 15.29 -23.79 0.21
N ASP A 145 15.41 -22.80 -0.67
CA ASP A 145 16.65 -22.50 -1.37
C ASP A 145 17.79 -22.11 -0.41
N PHE A 146 17.48 -21.46 0.72
CA PHE A 146 18.47 -21.18 1.78
C PHE A 146 19.01 -22.49 2.37
N HIS A 147 18.14 -23.45 2.69
CA HIS A 147 18.55 -24.74 3.23
C HIS A 147 19.37 -25.54 2.21
N GLU A 148 18.97 -25.54 0.94
CA GLU A 148 19.72 -26.20 -0.14
C GLU A 148 21.15 -25.65 -0.27
N ILE A 149 21.31 -24.32 -0.31
CA ILE A 149 22.62 -23.68 -0.46
C ILE A 149 23.50 -23.93 0.79
N THR A 150 22.89 -24.01 1.96
CA THR A 150 23.62 -24.11 3.24
C THR A 150 23.92 -25.54 3.71
N LYS A 151 23.51 -26.58 2.95
CA LYS A 151 23.72 -28.01 3.31
C LYS A 151 25.15 -28.36 3.69
N ASN A 152 26.13 -27.79 2.98
CA ASN A 152 27.55 -28.11 3.12
C ASN A 152 28.34 -27.04 3.90
N ILE A 153 27.65 -26.05 4.50
CA ILE A 153 28.30 -25.02 5.31
C ILE A 153 28.60 -25.58 6.70
N ASN A 154 29.75 -25.21 7.26
CA ASN A 154 30.12 -25.65 8.60
C ASN A 154 29.08 -25.20 9.65
N PRO A 155 28.84 -25.98 10.73
CA PRO A 155 27.77 -25.68 11.69
C PRO A 155 27.90 -24.32 12.37
N THR A 156 29.12 -23.86 12.65
CA THR A 156 29.39 -22.59 13.33
C THR A 156 28.98 -21.40 12.46
N THR A 157 29.42 -21.36 11.21
CA THR A 157 29.03 -20.36 10.22
C THR A 157 27.53 -20.42 9.96
N LEU A 158 26.96 -21.62 9.83
CA LEU A 158 25.51 -21.77 9.64
C LEU A 158 24.70 -21.18 10.81
N SER A 159 25.15 -21.38 12.05
CA SER A 159 24.52 -20.78 13.22
C SER A 159 24.55 -19.26 13.16
N LEU A 160 25.68 -18.66 12.78
CA LEU A 160 25.82 -17.20 12.63
C LEU A 160 24.91 -16.64 11.53
N MET A 161 24.82 -17.34 10.40
CA MET A 161 23.91 -16.99 9.31
C MET A 161 22.45 -17.02 9.76
N LYS A 162 22.03 -18.08 10.45
CA LYS A 162 20.67 -18.22 10.98
C LYS A 162 20.33 -17.13 12.00
N GLU A 163 21.26 -16.76 12.87
CA GLU A 163 21.05 -15.63 13.80
C GLU A 163 20.93 -14.29 13.07
N THR A 164 21.71 -14.09 12.00
CA THR A 164 21.61 -12.90 11.15
C THR A 164 20.23 -12.81 10.48
N CYS A 165 19.75 -13.91 9.90
CA CYS A 165 18.41 -13.99 9.31
C CYS A 165 17.30 -13.79 10.36
N LYS A 166 17.44 -14.41 11.55
CA LYS A 166 16.49 -14.20 12.67
C LYS A 166 16.44 -12.73 13.08
N THR A 167 17.60 -12.08 13.22
CA THR A 167 17.69 -10.65 13.57
C THR A 167 16.98 -9.78 12.54
N PHE A 168 17.11 -10.11 11.25
CA PHE A 168 16.36 -9.44 10.19
C PHE A 168 14.83 -9.60 10.36
N LEU A 169 14.32 -10.82 10.60
CA LEU A 169 12.88 -11.04 10.82
C LEU A 169 12.35 -10.28 12.03
N VAL A 170 13.08 -10.30 13.14
CA VAL A 170 12.73 -9.55 14.35
C VAL A 170 12.61 -8.07 14.02
N ARG A 171 13.63 -7.52 13.35
CA ARG A 171 13.61 -6.10 12.98
C ARG A 171 12.49 -5.77 11.99
N LEU A 172 12.21 -6.65 11.04
CA LEU A 172 11.10 -6.49 10.10
C LEU A 172 9.75 -6.48 10.84
N ALA A 173 9.53 -7.40 11.77
CA ALA A 173 8.32 -7.46 12.58
C ALA A 173 8.15 -6.21 13.46
N GLU A 174 9.20 -5.71 14.10
CA GLU A 174 9.17 -4.45 14.84
C GLU A 174 8.79 -3.26 13.94
N GLN A 175 9.41 -3.18 12.75
CA GLN A 175 9.17 -2.08 11.81
C GLN A 175 7.74 -2.13 11.23
N ILE A 176 7.19 -3.31 10.98
CA ILE A 176 5.78 -3.45 10.58
C ILE A 176 4.87 -3.05 11.73
N ARG A 177 5.13 -3.51 12.96
CA ARG A 177 4.35 -3.14 14.15
C ARG A 177 4.28 -1.62 14.35
N LEU A 178 5.39 -0.91 14.18
CA LEU A 178 5.45 0.56 14.28
C LEU A 178 4.65 1.30 13.21
N ARG A 179 4.32 0.64 12.10
CA ARG A 179 3.55 1.20 10.99
C ARG A 179 2.10 0.73 10.98
N LEU A 180 1.73 -0.17 11.90
CA LEU A 180 0.34 -0.50 12.13
C LEU A 180 -0.32 0.68 12.84
N PRO A 181 -1.49 1.13 12.37
CA PRO A 181 -2.17 2.26 12.98
C PRO A 181 -2.77 1.86 14.33
N GLU A 182 -2.81 2.78 15.29
CA GLU A 182 -3.32 2.53 16.65
C GLU A 182 -4.81 2.15 16.64
N ASN A 183 -5.58 2.69 15.69
CA ASN A 183 -6.99 2.41 15.48
C ASN A 183 -7.26 1.15 14.63
N LEU A 184 -6.36 0.16 14.64
CA LEU A 184 -6.49 -1.06 13.83
C LEU A 184 -7.85 -1.76 14.04
N GLU A 185 -8.37 -1.77 15.26
CA GLU A 185 -9.69 -2.37 15.52
C GLU A 185 -10.81 -1.64 14.76
N THR A 186 -10.79 -0.31 14.73
CA THR A 186 -11.72 0.51 13.94
C THR A 186 -11.57 0.24 12.45
N LEU A 187 -10.34 0.06 11.98
CA LEU A 187 -10.06 -0.19 10.56
C LEU A 187 -10.43 -1.62 10.15
N LYS A 188 -10.25 -2.63 11.02
CA LYS A 188 -10.79 -3.98 10.83
C LYS A 188 -12.31 -3.98 10.72
N MET A 189 -12.99 -3.08 11.42
CA MET A 189 -14.43 -2.96 11.30
C MET A 189 -14.87 -2.47 9.91
N ILE A 190 -13.99 -1.79 9.13
CA ILE A 190 -14.27 -1.48 7.72
C ILE A 190 -14.41 -2.76 6.90
N SER A 191 -13.68 -3.84 7.24
CA SER A 191 -13.84 -5.15 6.58
C SER A 191 -15.28 -5.66 6.63
N ASN A 192 -16.04 -5.29 7.67
CA ASN A 192 -17.45 -5.68 7.80
C ASN A 192 -18.32 -5.13 6.67
N LEU A 193 -17.93 -4.01 6.05
CA LEU A 193 -18.66 -3.40 4.94
C LEU A 193 -18.52 -4.19 3.64
N HIS A 194 -17.68 -5.22 3.58
CA HIS A 194 -17.55 -6.05 2.39
C HIS A 194 -18.92 -6.62 1.96
N PRO A 195 -19.31 -6.60 0.67
CA PRO A 195 -20.65 -6.96 0.22
C PRO A 195 -21.13 -8.33 0.70
N LYS A 196 -20.24 -9.33 0.69
CA LYS A 196 -20.52 -10.68 1.21
C LYS A 196 -20.85 -10.73 2.70
N ILE A 197 -20.30 -9.83 3.51
CA ILE A 197 -20.62 -9.74 4.95
C ILE A 197 -21.90 -8.92 5.13
N ALA A 198 -22.02 -7.79 4.43
CA ALA A 198 -23.19 -6.92 4.47
C ALA A 198 -24.51 -7.64 4.13
N THR A 199 -24.44 -8.58 3.19
CA THR A 199 -25.60 -9.36 2.74
C THR A 199 -25.76 -10.71 3.44
N SER A 200 -24.84 -11.06 4.36
CA SER A 200 -24.89 -12.30 5.14
C SER A 200 -26.02 -12.27 6.18
N GLN A 201 -26.62 -13.43 6.43
CA GLN A 201 -27.57 -13.63 7.54
C GLN A 201 -26.90 -13.45 8.90
N VAL A 202 -25.64 -13.87 9.02
CA VAL A 202 -24.82 -13.67 10.21
C VAL A 202 -23.84 -12.56 9.89
N ARG A 203 -24.18 -11.33 10.28
CA ARG A 203 -23.36 -10.13 10.11
C ARG A 203 -23.14 -9.44 11.46
N PRO A 204 -22.00 -8.75 11.63
CA PRO A 204 -21.73 -8.02 12.86
C PRO A 204 -22.61 -6.76 12.95
N GLN A 205 -22.86 -6.34 14.20
CA GLN A 205 -23.42 -5.02 14.46
C GLN A 205 -22.39 -3.94 14.16
N LEU A 206 -22.86 -2.79 13.66
CA LEU A 206 -21.99 -1.65 13.35
C LEU A 206 -21.90 -0.66 14.51
N THR A 207 -22.61 -0.87 15.61
CA THR A 207 -22.71 0.05 16.76
C THR A 207 -21.34 0.56 17.25
N ASN A 208 -20.39 -0.34 17.50
CA ASN A 208 -19.04 0.01 17.96
C ASN A 208 -18.26 0.88 16.96
N VAL A 209 -18.57 0.74 15.67
CA VAL A 209 -17.96 1.55 14.59
C VAL A 209 -18.63 2.91 14.57
N ILE A 210 -19.95 2.94 14.49
CA ILE A 210 -20.78 4.13 14.36
C ILE A 210 -20.55 5.10 15.52
N GLU A 211 -20.33 4.59 16.73
CA GLU A 211 -20.00 5.41 17.91
C GLU A 211 -18.74 6.25 17.71
N LYS A 212 -17.73 5.72 17.00
CA LYS A 212 -16.45 6.40 16.76
C LYS A 212 -16.55 7.58 15.77
N PHE A 213 -17.65 7.70 15.01
CA PHE A 213 -17.83 8.74 13.99
C PHE A 213 -18.95 9.71 14.38
N GLN A 214 -18.66 10.99 14.64
CA GLN A 214 -19.63 11.93 15.26
C GLN A 214 -20.33 12.89 14.29
N ARG A 215 -19.82 13.05 13.06
CA ARG A 215 -20.34 14.02 12.08
C ARG A 215 -21.50 13.46 11.24
N ASN A 216 -22.74 13.61 11.70
CA ASN A 216 -23.92 13.08 11.01
C ASN A 216 -24.12 13.63 9.59
N ASP A 217 -23.65 14.86 9.32
CA ASP A 217 -23.67 15.49 7.99
C ASP A 217 -22.84 14.71 6.97
N VAL A 218 -21.73 14.12 7.43
CA VAL A 218 -20.82 13.30 6.61
C VAL A 218 -21.25 11.83 6.64
N PHE A 219 -21.46 11.28 7.83
CA PHE A 219 -21.58 9.85 8.07
C PHE A 219 -23.02 9.31 8.02
N GLY A 220 -24.03 10.18 7.94
CA GLY A 220 -25.43 9.81 8.06
C GLY A 220 -25.92 9.77 9.51
N ASP A 221 -27.23 9.63 9.68
CA ASP A 221 -27.85 9.56 11.01
C ASP A 221 -27.70 8.15 11.61
N LYS A 222 -26.98 8.08 12.73
CA LYS A 222 -26.66 6.87 13.47
C LYS A 222 -27.88 6.00 13.79
N ASN A 223 -29.03 6.63 14.06
CA ASN A 223 -30.25 5.89 14.41
C ASN A 223 -30.76 5.05 13.24
N PHE A 224 -30.52 5.48 12.01
CA PHE A 224 -31.00 4.81 10.81
C PHE A 224 -29.95 3.87 10.20
N ILE A 225 -28.66 4.15 10.34
CA ILE A 225 -27.57 3.33 9.76
C ILE A 225 -27.72 1.84 10.13
N GLU A 226 -27.89 1.51 11.40
CA GLU A 226 -27.98 0.10 11.84
C GLU A 226 -29.27 -0.56 11.33
N SER A 227 -30.37 0.19 11.25
CA SER A 227 -31.65 -0.33 10.74
C SER A 227 -31.58 -0.60 9.24
N GLU A 228 -30.92 0.28 8.48
CA GLU A 228 -30.70 0.15 7.04
C GLU A 228 -29.71 -0.99 6.75
N TRP A 229 -28.61 -1.07 7.50
CA TRP A 229 -27.64 -2.17 7.47
C TRP A 229 -28.33 -3.53 7.58
N ASN A 230 -29.27 -3.65 8.52
CA ASN A 230 -29.99 -4.90 8.74
C ASN A 230 -30.98 -5.28 7.62
N GLN A 231 -31.40 -4.30 6.82
CA GLN A 231 -32.32 -4.52 5.72
C GLN A 231 -31.60 -4.91 4.42
N LEU A 232 -30.27 -4.74 4.32
CA LEU A 232 -29.50 -5.06 3.12
C LEU A 232 -29.69 -6.52 2.67
N GLN A 233 -29.74 -7.47 3.60
CA GLN A 233 -29.95 -8.90 3.26
C GLN A 233 -31.30 -9.20 2.58
N ASN A 234 -32.29 -8.32 2.75
CA ASN A 234 -33.65 -8.56 2.25
C ASN A 234 -33.78 -8.24 0.75
N ILE A 235 -32.72 -7.70 0.15
CA ILE A 235 -32.67 -7.29 -1.25
C ILE A 235 -31.64 -8.13 -1.97
N HIS A 236 -31.97 -8.55 -3.19
CA HIS A 236 -31.03 -9.19 -4.08
C HIS A 236 -30.18 -8.12 -4.77
N TRP A 237 -28.87 -8.14 -4.51
CA TRP A 237 -27.89 -7.22 -5.09
C TRP A 237 -27.10 -7.88 -6.21
N ILE A 238 -26.73 -7.11 -7.22
CA ILE A 238 -26.00 -7.61 -8.39
C ILE A 238 -24.48 -7.44 -8.19
N LYS A 239 -24.05 -6.26 -7.73
CA LYS A 239 -22.64 -5.88 -7.64
C LYS A 239 -22.03 -6.31 -6.31
N LEU A 240 -21.67 -7.58 -6.17
CA LEU A 240 -21.12 -8.13 -4.90
C LEU A 240 -19.59 -8.30 -4.89
N ASP A 241 -18.91 -8.02 -6.01
CA ASP A 241 -17.48 -8.25 -6.16
C ASP A 241 -16.60 -7.13 -5.57
N ASN A 242 -17.14 -5.91 -5.52
CA ASN A 242 -16.42 -4.72 -5.07
C ASN A 242 -17.31 -3.83 -4.18
N SER A 243 -16.76 -3.31 -3.07
CA SER A 243 -17.53 -2.51 -2.12
C SER A 243 -18.01 -1.18 -2.69
N VAL A 244 -17.22 -0.49 -3.50
CA VAL A 244 -17.60 0.82 -4.08
C VAL A 244 -18.79 0.64 -5.01
N ASP A 245 -18.71 -0.35 -5.89
CA ASP A 245 -19.78 -0.70 -6.83
C ASP A 245 -21.05 -1.17 -6.12
N PHE A 246 -20.91 -1.98 -5.07
CA PHE A 246 -22.00 -2.42 -4.21
C PHE A 246 -22.72 -1.24 -3.56
N TYR A 247 -22.00 -0.36 -2.84
CA TYR A 247 -22.63 0.76 -2.15
C TYR A 247 -23.17 1.83 -3.11
N THR A 248 -22.69 1.86 -4.36
CA THR A 248 -23.32 2.64 -5.43
C THR A 248 -24.69 2.08 -5.77
N GLU A 249 -24.83 0.76 -5.95
CA GLU A 249 -26.14 0.10 -6.15
C GLU A 249 -27.07 0.30 -4.95
N VAL A 250 -26.55 0.16 -3.73
CA VAL A 250 -27.30 0.41 -2.47
C VAL A 250 -27.77 1.86 -2.40
N SER A 251 -26.90 2.81 -2.76
CA SER A 251 -27.22 4.24 -2.81
C SER A 251 -28.21 4.58 -3.91
N ASP A 252 -28.31 3.77 -4.95
CA ASP A 252 -29.24 3.97 -6.05
C ASP A 252 -30.63 3.38 -5.81
N ASN A 253 -30.75 2.49 -4.83
CA ASN A 253 -32.01 1.84 -4.49
C ASN A 253 -33.05 2.81 -3.91
N CYS A 254 -34.21 2.87 -4.58
CA CYS A 254 -35.34 3.70 -4.17
C CYS A 254 -36.58 2.89 -3.75
N ASP A 255 -37.39 3.47 -2.88
CA ASP A 255 -38.76 3.01 -2.64
C ASP A 255 -39.71 3.34 -3.80
N ALA A 256 -40.96 2.88 -3.69
CA ALA A 256 -41.97 3.14 -4.71
C ALA A 256 -42.30 4.64 -4.89
N ALA A 257 -41.94 5.48 -3.90
CA ALA A 257 -42.10 6.93 -3.95
C ALA A 257 -40.83 7.64 -4.47
N GLY A 258 -39.77 6.90 -4.82
CA GLY A 258 -38.52 7.45 -5.33
C GLY A 258 -37.53 7.89 -4.24
N HIS A 259 -37.82 7.67 -2.96
CA HIS A 259 -36.89 8.00 -1.87
C HIS A 259 -35.79 6.95 -1.74
N LYS A 260 -34.58 7.41 -1.44
CA LYS A 260 -33.41 6.56 -1.20
C LYS A 260 -33.60 5.73 0.08
N ARG A 261 -33.72 4.41 -0.04
CA ARG A 261 -33.99 3.51 1.11
C ARG A 261 -32.80 3.37 2.06
N PHE A 262 -31.59 3.49 1.54
CA PHE A 262 -30.34 3.19 2.23
C PHE A 262 -29.40 4.40 2.29
N ALA A 263 -29.97 5.60 2.38
CA ALA A 263 -29.21 6.84 2.28
C ALA A 263 -28.16 6.99 3.39
N ASN A 264 -28.44 6.52 4.60
CA ASN A 264 -27.55 6.67 5.74
C ASN A 264 -26.41 5.65 5.70
N ILE A 265 -26.72 4.37 5.46
CA ILE A 265 -25.69 3.33 5.36
C ILE A 265 -24.78 3.55 4.16
N SER A 266 -25.31 4.02 3.02
CA SER A 266 -24.48 4.39 1.86
C SER A 266 -23.55 5.56 2.18
N LYS A 267 -24.03 6.63 2.82
CA LYS A 267 -23.18 7.75 3.25
C LYS A 267 -22.08 7.29 4.21
N PHE A 268 -22.45 6.45 5.19
CA PHE A 268 -21.50 5.87 6.13
C PHE A 268 -20.42 5.06 5.42
N ALA A 269 -20.83 4.14 4.55
CA ALA A 269 -19.91 3.30 3.80
C ALA A 269 -19.01 4.12 2.88
N PHE A 270 -19.55 5.06 2.09
CA PHE A 270 -18.73 5.92 1.24
C PHE A 270 -17.73 6.76 2.01
N SER A 271 -18.11 7.28 3.19
CA SER A 271 -17.20 8.05 4.04
C SER A 271 -16.01 7.21 4.49
N LEU A 272 -16.23 5.94 4.86
CA LEU A 272 -15.18 5.02 5.26
C LEU A 272 -14.33 4.53 4.07
N LEU A 273 -14.97 4.22 2.94
CA LEU A 273 -14.29 3.79 1.71
C LEU A 273 -13.50 4.91 1.04
N SER A 274 -13.79 6.17 1.39
CA SER A 274 -13.04 7.35 0.91
C SER A 274 -11.77 7.63 1.71
N ILE A 275 -11.52 6.89 2.79
CA ILE A 275 -10.26 7.01 3.54
C ILE A 275 -9.12 6.58 2.60
N PRO A 276 -8.11 7.44 2.38
CA PRO A 276 -7.00 7.11 1.50
C PRO A 276 -6.15 6.00 2.13
N LEU A 277 -6.37 4.76 1.69
CA LEU A 277 -5.59 3.61 2.14
C LEU A 277 -4.27 3.47 1.38
N SER A 278 -4.23 3.95 0.12
CA SER A 278 -3.14 3.76 -0.83
C SER A 278 -2.27 5.01 -0.94
N ASN A 279 -0.95 4.81 -0.98
CA ASN A 279 0.01 5.89 -1.24
C ASN A 279 0.12 6.22 -2.74
N ALA A 280 -0.50 5.44 -3.62
CA ALA A 280 -0.42 5.62 -5.08
C ALA A 280 -0.86 7.01 -5.54
N SER A 281 -1.96 7.51 -4.99
CA SER A 281 -2.50 8.83 -5.33
C SER A 281 -1.50 9.95 -5.00
N VAL A 282 -0.81 9.82 -3.86
CA VAL A 282 0.21 10.77 -3.41
C VAL A 282 1.48 10.65 -4.27
N GLU A 283 1.94 9.43 -4.58
CA GLU A 283 3.09 9.23 -5.47
C GLU A 283 2.83 9.77 -6.89
N ARG A 284 1.60 9.62 -7.41
CA ARG A 284 1.19 10.24 -8.67
C ARG A 284 1.19 11.75 -8.58
N ALA A 285 0.67 12.32 -7.48
CA ALA A 285 0.71 13.76 -7.26
C ALA A 285 2.15 14.27 -7.29
N PHE A 286 3.10 13.57 -6.65
CA PHE A 286 4.52 13.90 -6.69
C PHE A 286 5.15 13.73 -8.08
N SER A 287 4.74 12.73 -8.85
CA SER A 287 5.18 12.56 -10.24
C SER A 287 4.71 13.72 -11.12
N ILE A 288 3.44 14.11 -11.00
CA ILE A 288 2.87 15.28 -11.69
C ILE A 288 3.61 16.55 -11.25
N TYR A 289 3.82 16.73 -9.94
CA TYR A 289 4.60 17.83 -9.40
C TYR A 289 6.01 17.88 -9.99
N GLY A 290 6.72 16.75 -10.09
CA GLY A 290 8.06 16.66 -10.67
C GLY A 290 8.09 17.06 -12.15
N ASN A 291 7.01 16.79 -12.90
CA ASN A 291 6.87 17.24 -14.28
C ASN A 291 6.63 18.76 -14.38
N ILE A 292 5.84 19.33 -13.46
CA ILE A 292 5.53 20.77 -13.43
C ILE A 292 6.76 21.58 -12.97
N LYS A 293 7.38 21.15 -11.87
CA LYS A 293 8.53 21.78 -11.24
C LYS A 293 9.79 20.94 -11.45
N ASN A 294 10.33 21.04 -12.66
CA ASN A 294 11.56 20.35 -13.06
C ASN A 294 12.79 21.29 -12.98
N LYS A 295 13.97 20.77 -13.34
CA LYS A 295 15.24 21.52 -13.27
C LYS A 295 15.24 22.83 -14.09
N LEU A 296 14.50 22.88 -15.20
CA LEU A 296 14.40 24.06 -16.06
C LEU A 296 13.31 25.04 -15.58
N ARG A 297 12.30 24.54 -14.84
CA ARG A 297 11.16 25.30 -14.32
C ARG A 297 11.05 25.19 -12.80
N ASN A 298 12.08 25.60 -12.08
CA ASN A 298 12.19 25.42 -10.62
C ASN A 298 11.69 26.61 -9.77
N ARG A 299 11.38 27.76 -10.38
CA ARG A 299 10.96 29.02 -9.71
C ARG A 299 9.46 29.32 -9.81
N LEU A 300 8.61 28.31 -9.80
CA LEU A 300 7.16 28.52 -9.72
C LEU A 300 6.75 28.91 -8.30
N SER A 301 5.87 29.91 -8.19
CA SER A 301 5.19 30.21 -6.92
C SER A 301 4.28 29.05 -6.52
N ILE A 302 3.94 28.98 -5.23
CA ILE A 302 3.11 27.89 -4.68
C ILE A 302 1.71 27.93 -5.30
N GLU A 303 1.14 29.12 -5.48
CA GLU A 303 -0.19 29.34 -6.03
C GLU A 303 -0.25 28.87 -7.49
N ASN A 304 0.74 29.25 -8.30
CA ASN A 304 0.82 28.82 -9.70
C ASN A 304 0.98 27.30 -9.83
N LEU A 305 1.81 26.72 -8.96
CA LEU A 305 1.98 25.28 -8.92
C LEU A 305 0.67 24.57 -8.54
N GLN A 306 -0.01 25.02 -7.50
CA GLN A 306 -1.29 24.47 -7.04
C GLN A 306 -2.35 24.56 -8.14
N SER A 307 -2.48 25.71 -8.80
CA SER A 307 -3.40 25.90 -9.94
C SER A 307 -3.12 24.94 -11.09
N ILE A 308 -1.84 24.79 -11.49
CA ILE A 308 -1.47 23.84 -12.56
C ILE A 308 -1.75 22.40 -12.15
N MET A 309 -1.51 22.04 -10.88
CA MET A 309 -1.84 20.72 -10.36
C MET A 309 -3.34 20.46 -10.40
N MET A 310 -4.17 21.41 -9.94
CA MET A 310 -5.63 21.32 -9.96
C MET A 310 -6.16 21.13 -11.38
N VAL A 311 -5.67 21.91 -12.35
CA VAL A 311 -6.04 21.76 -13.76
C VAL A 311 -5.68 20.36 -14.27
N ARG A 312 -4.47 19.87 -13.99
CA ARG A 312 -4.04 18.53 -14.45
C ARG A 312 -4.89 17.40 -13.83
N PHE A 313 -5.21 17.49 -12.54
CA PHE A 313 -6.07 16.51 -11.89
C PHE A 313 -7.50 16.54 -12.41
N ASN A 314 -8.06 17.74 -12.62
CA ASN A 314 -9.40 17.88 -13.18
C ASN A 314 -9.47 17.30 -14.59
N LEU A 315 -8.50 17.63 -15.45
CA LEU A 315 -8.40 17.06 -16.79
C LEU A 315 -8.26 15.54 -16.73
N GLN A 316 -7.39 14.98 -15.87
CA GLN A 316 -7.27 13.52 -15.73
C GLN A 316 -8.57 12.81 -15.36
N ARG A 317 -9.45 13.45 -14.56
CA ARG A 317 -10.76 12.88 -14.17
C ARG A 317 -11.82 13.05 -15.25
N ASN A 318 -11.81 14.20 -15.93
CA ASN A 318 -12.86 14.59 -16.87
C ASN A 318 -12.48 14.42 -18.34
N GLY A 319 -11.30 13.85 -18.64
CA GLY A 319 -10.83 13.50 -19.97
C GLY A 319 -9.52 14.16 -20.39
N SER A 320 -9.56 14.94 -21.46
CA SER A 320 -8.39 15.52 -22.12
C SER A 320 -8.63 17.01 -22.34
N CYS A 321 -7.56 17.79 -22.46
CA CYS A 321 -7.69 19.21 -22.84
C CYS A 321 -8.33 19.40 -24.22
N THR A 322 -8.35 18.37 -25.07
CA THR A 322 -9.04 18.39 -26.37
C THR A 322 -10.55 18.31 -26.25
N ASN A 323 -11.06 17.74 -25.15
CA ASN A 323 -12.48 17.47 -24.94
C ASN A 323 -13.03 18.32 -23.78
N PHE A 324 -12.24 19.28 -23.30
CA PHE A 324 -12.63 20.14 -22.21
C PHE A 324 -13.61 21.20 -22.71
N GLU A 325 -14.82 21.17 -22.18
CA GLU A 325 -15.83 22.19 -22.43
C GLU A 325 -15.97 23.07 -21.18
N PRO A 326 -15.64 24.37 -21.26
CA PRO A 326 -15.77 25.26 -20.12
C PRO A 326 -17.24 25.49 -19.77
N THR A 327 -17.55 25.53 -18.47
CA THR A 327 -18.89 25.89 -18.02
C THR A 327 -19.18 27.37 -18.28
N GLN A 328 -20.47 27.73 -18.34
CA GLN A 328 -20.86 29.14 -18.48
C GLN A 328 -20.29 30.02 -17.34
N GLU A 329 -20.17 29.47 -16.14
CA GLU A 329 -19.54 30.15 -15.00
C GLU A 329 -18.05 30.41 -15.25
N MET A 330 -17.30 29.44 -15.77
CA MET A 330 -15.89 29.62 -16.13
C MET A 330 -15.71 30.69 -17.20
N LEU A 331 -16.59 30.72 -18.22
CA LEU A 331 -16.57 31.75 -19.25
C LEU A 331 -16.88 33.14 -18.67
N ASN A 332 -17.81 33.22 -17.72
CA ASN A 332 -18.17 34.47 -17.05
C ASN A 332 -17.03 35.04 -16.18
N LEU A 333 -16.12 34.18 -15.70
CA LEU A 333 -14.91 34.56 -14.98
C LEU A 333 -13.77 35.01 -15.92
N PHE A 334 -13.89 34.77 -17.22
CA PHE A 334 -12.89 35.15 -18.23
C PHE A 334 -13.04 36.64 -18.63
N LYS A 335 -12.84 37.53 -17.66
CA LYS A 335 -12.91 38.99 -17.80
C LYS A 335 -11.58 39.63 -17.45
N VAL A 336 -11.45 40.93 -17.77
CA VAL A 336 -10.23 41.72 -17.54
C VAL A 336 -9.75 41.66 -16.08
N ASP A 337 -10.68 41.50 -15.13
CA ASP A 337 -10.44 41.39 -13.69
C ASP A 337 -9.52 40.21 -13.31
N MET A 338 -9.39 39.18 -14.17
CA MET A 338 -8.46 38.05 -13.97
C MET A 338 -6.99 38.50 -13.90
N TYR A 339 -6.65 39.67 -14.45
CA TYR A 339 -5.31 40.25 -14.40
C TYR A 339 -5.08 41.17 -13.19
N ASP A 340 -6.10 41.37 -12.34
CA ASP A 340 -5.99 42.23 -11.16
C ASP A 340 -5.54 41.44 -9.92
N TYR A 341 -4.22 41.31 -9.77
CA TYR A 341 -3.58 40.55 -8.70
C TYR A 341 -3.76 41.12 -7.27
N LYS A 342 -4.48 42.24 -7.10
CA LYS A 342 -4.65 42.89 -5.79
C LYS A 342 -5.83 42.36 -4.95
N ASN A 343 -6.71 41.53 -5.51
CA ASN A 343 -7.98 41.13 -4.87
C ASN A 343 -8.21 39.61 -4.72
N SER A 344 -7.23 38.73 -4.95
CA SER A 344 -7.45 37.28 -4.99
C SER A 344 -7.53 36.64 -3.58
N ASN A 345 -8.73 36.63 -2.99
CA ASN A 345 -9.09 35.90 -1.77
C ASN A 345 -9.32 34.38 -1.99
N VAL A 346 -8.53 33.72 -2.85
CA VAL A 346 -8.83 32.36 -3.35
C VAL A 346 -8.38 31.23 -2.39
N ALA A 347 -7.92 31.54 -1.17
CA ALA A 347 -7.27 30.57 -0.30
C ALA A 347 -8.18 29.82 0.71
N LYS A 348 -9.51 30.02 0.74
CA LYS A 348 -10.35 29.56 1.87
C LYS A 348 -10.94 28.14 1.75
N GLU A 349 -11.23 27.62 0.56
CA GLU A 349 -11.96 26.34 0.45
C GLU A 349 -11.06 25.09 0.58
N VAL A 350 -9.77 25.19 0.28
CA VAL A 350 -8.84 24.04 0.37
C VAL A 350 -8.51 23.67 1.83
N THR A 351 -8.62 24.63 2.76
CA THR A 351 -8.28 24.44 4.18
C THR A 351 -9.27 23.53 4.91
N GLU A 352 -10.55 23.53 4.51
CA GLU A 352 -11.58 22.71 5.17
C GLU A 352 -11.45 21.21 4.85
N ILE A 353 -10.99 20.87 3.65
CA ILE A 353 -10.74 19.46 3.26
C ILE A 353 -9.48 18.92 3.95
N ILE A 354 -8.44 19.75 4.12
CA ILE A 354 -7.22 19.37 4.84
C ILE A 354 -7.54 19.09 6.32
N ASN A 355 -8.38 19.91 6.95
CA ASN A 355 -8.81 19.71 8.33
C ASN A 355 -9.63 18.42 8.54
N PHE A 356 -10.32 17.90 7.51
CA PHE A 356 -11.00 16.62 7.57
C PHE A 356 -10.03 15.42 7.61
N ILE A 357 -8.91 15.51 6.88
CA ILE A 357 -7.89 14.44 6.81
C ILE A 357 -7.06 14.41 8.11
N VAL A 358 -6.74 15.57 8.68
CA VAL A 358 -5.96 15.69 9.94
C VAL A 358 -6.70 15.10 11.14
N MET A 359 -8.02 14.88 11.09
CA MET A 359 -8.74 14.22 12.19
C MET A 359 -8.52 12.70 12.26
N PHE A 360 -7.82 12.10 11.27
CA PHE A 360 -7.53 10.67 11.21
C PHE A 360 -6.05 10.31 11.38
N ASP A 361 -5.18 11.32 11.48
CA ASP A 361 -3.79 11.20 11.99
C ASP A 361 -3.77 11.44 13.50
#